data_AF-A0A8D4N7E1-F1
#
_entry.id   AF-A0A8D4N7E1-F1
#
_cell.length_a   1.000
_cell.length_b   1.000
_cell.length_c   1.000
_cell.angle_alpha   90.00
_cell.angle_beta   90.00
_cell.angle_gamma   90.00
#
_symmetry.space_group_name_H-M   'P 1'
#
loop_
_entity.id
_entity.type
_entity.pdbx_description
1 polymer ?
#
loop_
_entity_poly.entity_id
_entity_poly.type
_entity_poly.pdbx_seq_one_letter_code
_entity_poly.pdbx_strand_id
1 'polypeptide(L)'
;MADIKISETLRPDIYSSAETLGCWDPETQSVVIARKCLSSLDIFAGVLIHELIHAKTGFSDVSRDFENSLTDSIGALCAIILENEKNHSQPLIHQMPNEAVKKTKLRYRPWYKFW
;
A
#
# COMPACT_ATOMS: atom_id res chain seq x y z
N MET A 1 -2.84 17.94 4.01
CA MET A 1 -2.70 16.81 3.05
C MET A 1 -1.48 17.12 2.23
N ALA A 2 -0.53 16.19 2.11
CA ALA A 2 0.65 16.40 1.27
C ALA A 2 0.23 16.55 -0.20
N ASP A 3 0.79 17.54 -0.90
CA ASP A 3 0.60 17.67 -2.35
C ASP A 3 1.50 16.64 -3.06
N ILE A 4 1.03 16.03 -4.15
CA ILE A 4 1.80 15.01 -4.89
C ILE A 4 2.20 15.60 -6.24
N LYS A 5 3.50 15.74 -6.46
CA LYS A 5 4.09 16.35 -7.65
C LYS A 5 4.94 15.34 -8.41
N ILE A 6 4.89 15.41 -9.74
CA ILE A 6 5.74 14.62 -10.63
C ILE A 6 6.79 15.54 -11.26
N SER A 7 8.06 15.17 -11.17
CA SER A 7 9.18 15.95 -11.71
C SER A 7 9.97 15.19 -12.77
N GLU A 8 10.38 15.89 -13.83
CA GLU A 8 11.34 15.36 -14.83
C GLU A 8 12.76 15.28 -14.26
N THR A 9 13.09 16.15 -13.32
CA THR A 9 14.43 16.26 -12.73
C THR A 9 14.32 16.30 -11.22
N LEU A 10 14.99 15.37 -10.55
CA LEU A 10 15.25 15.45 -9.12
C LEU A 10 16.71 15.83 -8.92
N ARG A 11 16.97 16.76 -7.98
CA ARG A 11 18.35 17.04 -7.61
C ARG A 11 18.91 15.82 -6.89
N PRO A 12 20.14 15.37 -7.23
CA PRO A 12 20.83 14.38 -6.43
C PRO A 12 20.99 14.91 -5.00
N ASP A 13 20.85 14.05 -4.02
CA ASP A 13 21.27 14.38 -2.66
C ASP A 13 22.78 14.61 -2.66
N ILE A 14 23.24 15.70 -2.05
CA ILE A 14 24.66 16.08 -1.99
C ILE A 14 25.47 15.03 -1.20
N TYR A 15 24.80 14.28 -0.32
CA TYR A 15 25.40 13.25 0.53
C TYR A 15 25.25 11.83 -0.02
N SER A 16 24.38 11.62 -0.99
CA SER A 16 24.13 10.34 -1.63
C SER A 16 24.36 10.48 -3.15
N SER A 17 25.43 9.85 -3.64
CA SER A 17 25.68 9.74 -5.09
C SER A 17 24.60 8.96 -5.87
N ALA A 18 23.58 8.43 -5.20
CA ALA A 18 22.42 7.81 -5.83
C ALA A 18 21.36 8.88 -6.16
N GLU A 19 20.89 8.86 -7.40
CA GLU A 19 19.73 9.62 -7.84
C GLU A 19 18.50 9.13 -7.06
N THR A 20 17.92 9.98 -6.21
CA THR A 20 16.68 9.62 -5.51
C THR A 20 15.52 9.52 -6.50
N LEU A 21 14.60 8.59 -6.25
CA LEU A 21 13.37 8.41 -7.05
C LEU A 21 12.20 9.26 -6.53
N GLY A 22 12.29 9.73 -5.29
CA GLY A 22 11.30 10.55 -4.61
C GLY A 22 11.93 11.44 -3.56
N CYS A 23 11.16 12.42 -3.08
CA CYS A 23 11.53 13.24 -1.93
C CYS A 23 10.29 13.89 -1.31
N TRP A 24 10.18 13.79 0.01
CA TRP A 24 9.34 14.66 0.82
C TRP A 24 10.03 16.01 1.05
N ASP A 25 9.38 17.08 0.57
CA ASP A 25 9.78 18.46 0.82
C ASP A 25 8.92 19.05 1.95
N PRO A 26 9.47 19.23 3.17
CA PRO A 26 8.74 19.80 4.29
C PRO A 26 8.45 21.31 4.11
N GLU A 27 9.21 22.04 3.30
CA GLU A 27 9.00 23.48 3.08
C GLU A 27 7.74 23.69 2.24
N THR A 28 7.60 22.95 1.15
CA THR A 28 6.43 23.04 0.27
C THR A 28 5.32 22.04 0.61
N GLN A 29 5.50 21.24 1.68
CA GLN A 29 4.57 20.19 2.11
C GLN A 29 4.17 19.26 0.96
N SER A 30 5.15 18.88 0.13
CA SER A 30 4.94 18.16 -1.11
C SER A 30 5.77 16.89 -1.17
N VAL A 31 5.16 15.80 -1.65
CA VAL A 31 5.86 14.61 -2.13
C VAL A 31 6.18 14.81 -3.61
N VAL A 32 7.46 14.77 -3.96
CA VAL A 32 7.92 14.89 -5.35
C VAL A 32 8.46 13.55 -5.82
N ILE A 33 7.92 13.01 -6.91
CA ILE A 33 8.32 11.70 -7.46
C ILE A 33 8.88 11.89 -8.88
N ALA A 34 9.95 11.17 -9.21
CA ALA A 34 10.54 11.19 -10.54
C ALA A 34 9.54 10.66 -11.58
N ARG A 35 9.40 11.34 -12.72
CA ARG A 35 8.50 10.91 -13.80
C ARG A 35 8.82 9.49 -14.27
N LYS A 36 10.10 9.09 -14.28
CA LYS A 36 10.52 7.74 -14.68
C LYS A 36 9.88 6.63 -13.83
N CYS A 37 9.48 6.90 -12.58
CA CYS A 37 8.76 5.93 -11.76
C CYS A 37 7.38 5.57 -12.34
N LEU A 38 6.78 6.44 -13.16
CA LEU A 38 5.47 6.17 -13.79
C LEU A 38 5.51 5.04 -14.83
N SER A 39 6.70 4.56 -15.23
CA SER A 39 6.81 3.42 -16.13
C SER A 39 6.40 2.10 -15.48
N SER A 40 6.31 2.04 -14.15
CA SER A 40 5.92 0.84 -13.40
C SER A 40 5.12 1.23 -12.16
N LEU A 41 3.93 0.64 -12.03
CA LEU A 41 3.02 0.94 -10.93
C LEU A 41 3.63 0.55 -9.58
N ASP A 42 4.33 -0.56 -9.52
CA ASP A 42 4.99 -1.07 -8.32
C ASP A 42 6.15 -0.15 -7.88
N ILE A 43 6.97 0.34 -8.81
CA ILE A 43 8.02 1.33 -8.49
C ILE A 43 7.39 2.63 -8.00
N PHE A 44 6.39 3.16 -8.72
CA PHE A 44 5.70 4.39 -8.31
C PHE A 44 5.06 4.25 -6.92
N ALA A 45 4.31 3.17 -6.69
CA ALA A 45 3.62 2.93 -5.42
C ALA A 45 4.62 2.75 -4.26
N GLY A 46 5.73 2.06 -4.48
CA GLY A 46 6.79 1.88 -3.50
C GLY A 46 7.46 3.19 -3.10
N VAL A 47 7.79 4.05 -4.08
CA VAL A 47 8.34 5.38 -3.80
C VAL A 47 7.29 6.25 -3.10
N LEU A 48 6.05 6.24 -3.57
CA LEU A 48 4.98 7.05 -2.97
C LEU A 48 4.75 6.70 -1.50
N ILE A 49 4.64 5.42 -1.15
CA ILE A 49 4.40 5.05 0.26
C ILE A 49 5.59 5.46 1.14
N HIS A 50 6.82 5.30 0.65
CA HIS A 50 8.04 5.72 1.35
C HIS A 50 8.01 7.22 1.67
N GLU A 51 7.79 8.08 0.67
CA GLU A 51 7.73 9.53 0.88
C GLU A 51 6.54 9.96 1.76
N LEU A 52 5.42 9.24 1.70
CA LEU A 52 4.28 9.51 2.59
C LEU A 52 4.59 9.16 4.05
N ILE A 53 5.49 8.20 4.32
CA ILE A 53 5.96 7.96 5.70
C ILE A 53 6.74 9.18 6.18
N HIS A 54 7.69 9.69 5.40
CA HIS A 54 8.41 10.93 5.75
C HIS A 54 7.44 12.09 6.00
N ALA A 55 6.46 12.28 5.12
CA ALA A 55 5.46 13.33 5.26
C ALA A 55 4.60 13.20 6.53
N LYS A 56 4.28 11.96 6.93
CA LYS A 56 3.44 11.67 8.09
C LYS A 56 4.19 11.77 9.41
N THR A 57 5.46 11.34 9.45
CA THR A 57 6.19 11.13 10.71
C THR A 57 7.40 12.04 10.89
N GLY A 58 7.99 12.53 9.80
CA GLY A 58 9.26 13.26 9.81
C GLY A 58 10.47 12.40 10.14
N PHE A 59 10.33 11.06 10.19
CA PHE A 59 11.45 10.17 10.45
C PHE A 59 12.41 10.10 9.27
N SER A 60 13.71 9.96 9.53
CA SER A 60 14.72 9.78 8.50
C SER A 60 14.80 8.34 8.01
N ASP A 61 15.34 8.17 6.82
CA ASP A 61 15.66 6.86 6.25
C ASP A 61 16.47 5.97 7.20
N VAL A 62 16.23 4.66 7.09
CA VAL A 62 16.95 3.60 7.82
C VAL A 62 16.88 3.75 9.35
N SER A 63 16.01 4.63 9.87
CA SER A 63 15.72 4.70 11.29
C SER A 63 14.73 3.61 11.69
N ARG A 64 14.88 3.05 12.90
CA ARG A 64 13.96 2.04 13.42
C ARG A 64 12.50 2.51 13.39
N ASP A 65 12.28 3.79 13.71
CA ASP A 65 10.94 4.37 13.74
C ASP A 65 10.35 4.52 12.32
N PHE A 66 11.18 4.83 11.33
CA PHE A 66 10.77 4.82 9.92
C PHE A 66 10.38 3.42 9.46
N GLU A 67 11.24 2.41 9.69
CA GLU A 67 10.99 1.03 9.28
C GLU A 67 9.73 0.45 9.94
N ASN A 68 9.51 0.74 11.22
CA ASN A 68 8.28 0.36 11.92
C ASN A 68 7.05 1.03 11.29
N SER A 69 7.12 2.34 11.04
CA SER A 69 5.99 3.10 10.45
C SER A 69 5.65 2.64 9.02
N LEU A 70 6.67 2.31 8.24
CA LEU A 70 6.53 1.74 6.90
C LEU A 70 5.87 0.36 6.98
N THR A 71 6.35 -0.50 7.88
CA THR A 71 5.80 -1.85 8.10
C THR A 71 4.33 -1.79 8.51
N ASP A 72 3.97 -0.93 9.46
CA ASP A 72 2.59 -0.77 9.92
C ASP A 72 1.67 -0.28 8.79
N SER A 73 2.15 0.65 7.97
CA SER A 73 1.38 1.21 6.85
C SER A 73 1.16 0.18 5.74
N ILE A 74 2.19 -0.61 5.40
CA ILE A 74 2.06 -1.74 4.47
C ILE A 74 1.10 -2.79 5.03
N GLY A 75 1.21 -3.11 6.32
CA GLY A 75 0.30 -4.04 7.00
C GLY A 75 -1.16 -3.62 6.90
N ALA A 76 -1.44 -2.34 7.15
CA ALA A 76 -2.78 -1.77 7.02
C ALA A 76 -3.30 -1.83 5.56
N LEU A 77 -2.45 -1.51 4.59
CA LEU A 77 -2.81 -1.62 3.16
C LEU A 77 -3.15 -3.07 2.77
N CYS A 78 -2.33 -4.02 3.20
CA CYS A 78 -2.58 -5.45 2.97
C CYS A 78 -3.89 -5.93 3.60
N ALA A 79 -4.22 -5.47 4.81
CA ALA A 79 -5.48 -5.80 5.48
C ALA A 79 -6.68 -5.33 4.63
N ILE A 80 -6.65 -4.09 4.15
CA ILE A 80 -7.71 -3.52 3.29
C ILE A 80 -7.87 -4.33 2.00
N ILE A 81 -6.75 -4.68 1.34
CA ILE A 81 -6.78 -5.49 0.11
C ILE A 81 -7.42 -6.85 0.38
N LEU A 82 -7.00 -7.55 1.44
CA LEU A 82 -7.52 -8.87 1.80
C LEU A 82 -8.99 -8.84 2.23
N GLU A 83 -9.43 -7.76 2.87
CA GLU A 83 -10.85 -7.56 3.22
C GLU A 83 -11.71 -7.32 1.98
N ASN A 84 -11.23 -6.51 1.03
CA ASN A 84 -11.92 -6.29 -0.24
C ASN A 84 -12.06 -7.58 -1.05
N GLU A 85 -11.02 -8.42 -1.10
CA GLU A 85 -11.09 -9.74 -1.76
C GLU A 85 -12.15 -10.66 -1.13
N LYS A 86 -12.28 -10.65 0.21
CA LYS A 86 -13.32 -11.43 0.91
C LYS A 86 -14.73 -10.93 0.55
N ASN A 87 -14.90 -9.61 0.40
CA ASN A 87 -16.19 -9.01 0.06
C ASN A 87 -16.59 -9.32 -1.40
N HIS A 88 -15.64 -9.39 -2.33
CA HIS A 88 -15.89 -9.80 -3.72
C HIS A 88 -16.07 -11.32 -3.89
N SER A 89 -15.51 -12.12 -2.98
CA SER A 89 -15.59 -13.58 -2.99
C SER A 89 -16.80 -14.15 -2.24
N GLN A 90 -17.59 -13.31 -1.56
CA GLN A 90 -18.87 -13.75 -0.99
C GLN A 90 -19.90 -13.95 -2.11
N PRO A 91 -20.39 -15.19 -2.35
CA PRO A 91 -21.47 -15.39 -3.29
C PRO A 91 -22.71 -14.64 -2.79
N LEU A 92 -23.46 -14.04 -3.72
CA LEU A 92 -24.76 -13.40 -3.50
C LEU A 92 -25.81 -14.44 -3.03
N ILE A 93 -25.63 -15.05 -1.86
CA ILE A 93 -26.60 -15.98 -1.27
C ILE A 93 -27.64 -15.21 -0.44
N HIS A 94 -27.41 -13.92 -0.15
CA HIS A 94 -28.28 -13.12 0.70
C HIS A 94 -29.50 -12.49 0.00
N GLN A 95 -29.73 -12.78 -1.29
CA GLN A 95 -30.88 -12.21 -2.05
C GLN A 95 -31.84 -13.25 -2.63
N MET A 96 -31.68 -14.55 -2.31
CA MET A 96 -32.64 -15.57 -2.77
C MET A 96 -33.77 -15.75 -1.73
N PRO A 97 -35.05 -15.63 -2.11
CA PRO A 97 -36.16 -15.96 -1.22
C PRO A 97 -36.06 -17.41 -0.74
N ASN A 98 -36.49 -17.61 0.50
CA ASN A 98 -36.18 -18.72 1.42
C ASN A 98 -36.62 -20.14 0.97
N GLU A 99 -37.04 -20.35 -0.27
CA GLU A 99 -37.61 -21.63 -0.72
C GLU A 99 -36.61 -22.59 -1.38
N ALA A 100 -35.45 -22.10 -1.84
CA ALA A 100 -34.51 -22.94 -2.62
C ALA A 100 -33.50 -23.74 -1.77
N VAL A 101 -33.34 -23.47 -0.47
CA VAL A 101 -32.27 -24.08 0.37
C VAL A 101 -32.69 -25.40 1.02
N LYS A 102 -33.31 -26.31 0.27
CA LYS A 102 -33.63 -27.66 0.78
C LYS A 102 -32.84 -28.83 0.18
N LYS A 103 -31.95 -28.62 -0.79
CA LYS A 103 -31.18 -29.75 -1.35
C LYS A 103 -29.79 -29.33 -1.82
N THR A 104 -28.85 -29.15 -0.90
CA THR A 104 -27.42 -29.47 -1.11
C THR A 104 -26.64 -29.21 0.19
N LYS A 105 -26.57 -30.18 1.09
CA LYS A 105 -25.49 -30.24 2.10
C LYS A 105 -24.25 -30.82 1.40
N LEU A 106 -23.51 -30.01 0.65
CA LEU A 106 -22.14 -30.36 0.26
C LEU A 106 -21.20 -29.85 1.35
N ARG A 107 -20.66 -30.81 2.11
CA ARG A 107 -19.86 -30.63 3.31
C ARG A 107 -18.48 -30.05 2.95
N TYR A 108 -18.27 -28.76 3.21
CA TYR A 108 -16.95 -28.12 3.12
C TYR A 108 -16.07 -28.53 4.30
N ARG A 109 -14.82 -28.96 4.04
CA ARG A 109 -13.78 -29.19 5.06
C ARG A 109 -12.53 -28.38 4.67
N PRO A 110 -12.05 -27.42 5.49
CA PRO A 110 -10.83 -26.66 5.22
C PRO A 110 -9.54 -27.49 5.37
N TRP A 111 -8.45 -27.03 4.72
CA TRP A 111 -7.29 -27.85 4.33
C TRP A 111 -6.05 -27.71 5.23
N TYR A 112 -6.19 -27.31 6.49
CA TYR A 112 -5.03 -27.16 7.38
C TYR A 112 -5.35 -27.63 8.80
N LYS A 113 -4.43 -28.43 9.35
CA LYS A 113 -4.31 -28.78 10.77
C LYS A 113 -2.94 -28.29 11.23
N PHE A 114 -2.89 -27.50 12.30
CA PHE A 114 -1.65 -27.27 13.04
C PHE A 114 -1.39 -28.52 13.90
N TRP A 115 -0.11 -28.91 13.96
CA TRP A 115 0.40 -30.00 14.80
C TRP A 115 0.45 -29.56 16.26
#